data_AF-A0A812V2X1-F1
#
_entry.id   AF-A0A812V2X1-F1
#
_cell.length_a   1.000
_cell.length_b   1.000
_cell.length_c   1.000
_cell.angle_alpha   90.00
_cell.angle_beta   90.00
_cell.angle_gamma   90.00
#
_symmetry.space_group_name_H-M   'P 1'
#
loop_
_entity.id
_entity.type
_entity.pdbx_description
1 polymer ?
#
loop_
_entity_poly.entity_id
_entity_poly.type
_entity_poly.pdbx_seq_one_letter_code
_entity_poly.pdbx_strand_id
1 'polypeptide(L)'
;MPIDDFVHMMEFLNRWVVKSESAGYSSFVNDAIKQVYEAIVAMDMDLTETFKMFDKDGDGTVDIKEAKQVLEKFDLGLSSSQIDRLLGQLFAASVVAADSVRLSVQEFLGHFTTVYSATNNADLPRWVLDTLGQIGRLIIKTKAPSAGEGDSGDATKMSQVFQEIDTSGDGILQLDEFVAGIEKLPGLDKLTVDGERLSHDKLVEISKILDVTQDGTLNYLEFQQAFQLKGQGTADLENSLVEDLTTLLFRYRVHIRTGCQFLDEVDSCKVLNEDFENVLRGVNNALHSNEQGISESQIKHLSSALTVEDEEGPIVGYDAFLRSFVVVDTTDGSVIKSFH
;
A
#
# COMPACT_ATOMS: atom_id res chain seq x y z
N MET A 1 9.24 11.85 43.95
CA MET A 1 8.65 11.61 42.62
C MET A 1 7.91 10.29 42.71
N PRO A 2 6.62 10.23 42.37
CA PRO A 2 5.98 8.93 42.20
C PRO A 2 6.64 8.26 40.99
N ILE A 3 7.06 7.01 41.18
CA ILE A 3 7.34 6.10 40.07
C ILE A 3 5.95 5.72 39.58
N ASP A 4 5.60 6.03 38.34
CA ASP A 4 4.39 5.49 37.73
C ASP A 4 4.56 3.96 37.63
N ASP A 5 3.97 3.23 38.58
CA ASP A 5 3.97 1.75 38.67
C ASP A 5 3.08 1.08 37.59
N PHE A 6 2.78 1.79 36.50
CA PHE A 6 1.92 1.29 35.44
C PHE A 6 2.76 0.82 34.24
N VAL A 7 2.50 -0.41 33.78
CA VAL A 7 3.00 -0.87 32.49
C VAL A 7 2.11 -0.30 31.40
N HIS A 8 2.67 0.55 30.53
CA HIS A 8 2.00 0.97 29.31
C HIS A 8 1.89 -0.24 28.37
N MET A 9 0.78 -0.97 28.45
CA MET A 9 0.60 -2.25 27.76
C MET A 9 0.83 -2.17 26.25
N MET A 10 0.47 -1.05 25.61
CA MET A 10 0.73 -0.87 24.17
C MET A 10 2.23 -0.67 23.87
N GLU A 11 2.94 0.14 24.67
CA GLU A 11 4.39 0.27 24.54
C GLU A 11 5.10 -1.06 24.81
N PHE A 12 4.61 -1.83 25.79
CA PHE A 12 5.16 -3.13 26.13
C PHE A 12 4.94 -4.17 25.01
N LEU A 13 3.75 -4.23 24.43
CA LEU A 13 3.42 -5.19 23.37
C LEU A 13 4.11 -4.84 22.04
N ASN A 14 4.30 -3.55 21.75
CA ASN A 14 4.92 -3.09 20.50
C ASN A 14 6.45 -2.97 20.58
N ARG A 15 7.05 -3.29 21.75
CA ARG A 15 8.49 -3.17 21.95
C ARG A 15 9.29 -4.25 21.21
N TRP A 16 8.80 -5.48 21.16
CA TRP A 16 9.53 -6.60 20.57
C TRP A 16 8.83 -7.12 19.34
N VAL A 17 9.46 -6.91 18.19
CA VAL A 17 8.90 -7.28 16.89
C VAL A 17 9.82 -8.28 16.21
N VAL A 18 9.22 -9.22 15.47
CA VAL A 18 9.98 -10.13 14.62
C VAL A 18 10.27 -9.44 13.30
N LYS A 19 11.53 -9.48 12.85
CA LYS A 19 11.95 -9.04 11.52
C LYS A 19 12.66 -10.19 10.80
N SER A 20 12.73 -10.13 9.48
CA SER A 20 13.57 -11.02 8.67
C SER A 20 14.57 -10.19 7.89
N GLU A 21 15.82 -10.62 7.89
CA GLU A 21 16.91 -9.99 7.13
C GLU A 21 17.02 -10.54 5.69
N SER A 22 16.10 -11.42 5.28
CA SER A 22 16.11 -11.97 3.92
C SER A 22 15.66 -10.91 2.90
N ALA A 23 16.55 -10.57 1.97
CA ALA A 23 16.23 -9.65 0.88
C ALA A 23 15.02 -10.12 0.05
N GLY A 24 14.91 -11.44 -0.21
CA GLY A 24 13.75 -12.03 -0.89
C GLY A 24 12.47 -11.97 -0.07
N TYR A 25 12.57 -11.94 1.27
CA TYR A 25 11.38 -11.73 2.10
C TYR A 25 10.89 -10.27 2.03
N SER A 26 11.82 -9.31 2.02
CA SER A 26 11.47 -7.90 1.87
C SER A 26 10.78 -7.60 0.54
N SER A 27 11.21 -8.25 -0.57
CA SER A 27 10.53 -8.07 -1.86
C SER A 27 9.11 -8.64 -1.86
N PHE A 28 8.92 -9.85 -1.30
CA PHE A 28 7.58 -10.44 -1.13
C PHE A 28 6.60 -9.48 -0.44
N VAL A 29 7.05 -8.86 0.64
CA VAL A 29 6.21 -7.94 1.41
C VAL A 29 5.84 -6.70 0.61
N ASN A 30 6.79 -6.12 -0.12
CA ASN A 30 6.52 -4.99 -1.02
C ASN A 30 5.54 -5.38 -2.13
N ASP A 31 5.69 -6.57 -2.71
CA ASP A 31 4.81 -7.08 -3.78
C ASP A 31 3.40 -7.35 -3.28
N ALA A 32 3.26 -7.91 -2.07
CA ALA A 32 1.95 -8.13 -1.45
C ALA A 32 1.20 -6.81 -1.21
N ILE A 33 1.91 -5.77 -0.77
CA ILE A 33 1.35 -4.43 -0.58
C ILE A 33 0.99 -3.79 -1.93
N LYS A 34 1.87 -3.93 -2.93
CA LYS A 34 1.64 -3.45 -4.30
C LYS A 34 0.39 -4.07 -4.92
N GLN A 35 0.20 -5.38 -4.74
CA GLN A 35 -0.97 -6.10 -5.25
C GLN A 35 -2.29 -5.53 -4.72
N VAL A 36 -2.35 -5.20 -3.43
CA VAL A 36 -3.55 -4.60 -2.82
C VAL A 36 -3.88 -3.26 -3.48
N TYR A 37 -2.85 -2.45 -3.73
CA TYR A 37 -3.03 -1.15 -4.39
C TYR A 37 -3.42 -1.29 -5.85
N GLU A 38 -2.70 -2.11 -6.62
CA GLU A 38 -3.00 -2.38 -8.03
C GLU A 38 -4.42 -2.91 -8.19
N ALA A 39 -4.88 -3.78 -7.27
CA ALA A 39 -6.25 -4.28 -7.29
C ALA A 39 -7.30 -3.18 -7.04
N ILE A 40 -6.98 -2.13 -6.27
CA ILE A 40 -7.85 -0.96 -6.01
C ILE A 40 -7.84 0.02 -7.18
N VAL A 41 -6.68 0.28 -7.78
CA VAL A 41 -6.59 1.16 -8.94
C VAL A 41 -7.18 0.51 -10.19
N ALA A 42 -6.94 -0.79 -10.41
CA ALA A 42 -7.45 -1.55 -11.55
C ALA A 42 -8.98 -1.77 -11.53
N MET A 43 -9.68 -1.27 -10.50
CA MET A 43 -11.14 -1.27 -10.50
C MET A 43 -11.71 -0.35 -11.58
N ASP A 44 -10.90 0.58 -12.12
CA ASP A 44 -11.24 1.51 -13.21
C ASP A 44 -12.61 2.18 -12.99
N MET A 45 -12.83 2.62 -11.75
CA MET A 45 -14.10 3.18 -11.33
C MET A 45 -14.08 4.68 -11.49
N ASP A 46 -15.17 5.24 -12.02
CA ASP A 46 -15.36 6.68 -11.99
C ASP A 46 -15.44 7.19 -10.55
N LEU A 47 -15.15 8.47 -10.38
CA LEU A 47 -15.13 9.12 -9.07
C LEU A 47 -16.44 8.90 -8.28
N THR A 48 -17.59 9.01 -8.95
CA THR A 48 -18.91 8.88 -8.34
C THR A 48 -19.23 7.44 -7.96
N GLU A 49 -18.87 6.47 -8.80
CA GLU A 49 -19.02 5.04 -8.51
C GLU A 49 -18.11 4.62 -7.36
N THR A 50 -16.88 5.11 -7.31
CA THR A 50 -15.95 4.87 -6.19
C THR A 50 -16.55 5.39 -4.87
N PHE A 51 -17.10 6.62 -4.87
CA PHE A 51 -17.79 7.16 -3.71
C PHE A 51 -18.96 6.28 -3.28
N LYS A 52 -19.86 5.91 -4.19
CA LYS A 52 -21.03 5.06 -3.90
C LYS A 52 -20.66 3.64 -3.46
N MET A 53 -19.49 3.15 -3.88
CA MET A 53 -19.04 1.81 -3.52
C MET A 53 -18.67 1.74 -2.05
N PHE A 54 -17.93 2.75 -1.57
CA PHE A 54 -17.43 2.82 -0.19
C PHE A 54 -18.41 3.50 0.78
N ASP A 55 -19.12 4.53 0.36
CA ASP A 55 -20.16 5.21 1.15
C ASP A 55 -21.54 4.71 0.72
N LYS A 56 -22.07 3.71 1.44
CA LYS A 56 -23.33 3.05 1.04
C LYS A 56 -24.56 3.78 1.54
N ASP A 57 -24.45 4.45 2.69
CA ASP A 57 -25.56 5.19 3.27
C ASP A 57 -25.65 6.64 2.75
N GLY A 58 -24.64 7.10 2.01
CA GLY A 58 -24.60 8.38 1.33
C GLY A 58 -24.31 9.55 2.27
N ASP A 59 -23.69 9.29 3.42
CA ASP A 59 -23.39 10.31 4.43
C ASP A 59 -22.09 11.09 4.17
N GLY A 60 -21.38 10.76 3.08
CA GLY A 60 -20.13 11.38 2.65
C GLY A 60 -18.90 10.83 3.38
N THR A 61 -19.07 9.84 4.24
CA THR A 61 -18.00 9.17 4.98
C THR A 61 -18.01 7.67 4.76
N VAL A 62 -16.92 7.02 5.13
CA VAL A 62 -16.76 5.56 5.10
C VAL A 62 -16.56 5.12 6.54
N ASP A 63 -17.31 4.11 6.98
CA ASP A 63 -17.05 3.41 8.23
C ASP A 63 -16.29 2.08 8.02
N ILE A 64 -15.78 1.49 9.11
CA ILE A 64 -15.01 0.23 9.05
C ILE A 64 -15.81 -0.91 8.39
N LYS A 65 -17.12 -0.98 8.62
CA LYS A 65 -17.95 -2.06 8.07
C LYS A 65 -18.15 -1.87 6.57
N GLU A 66 -18.36 -0.65 6.13
CA GLU A 66 -18.50 -0.33 4.71
C GLU A 66 -17.19 -0.60 3.98
N ALA A 67 -16.07 -0.10 4.50
CA ALA A 67 -14.75 -0.38 3.95
C ALA A 67 -14.45 -1.88 3.89
N LYS A 68 -14.74 -2.64 4.96
CA LYS A 68 -14.56 -4.10 4.98
C LYS A 68 -15.39 -4.80 3.90
N GLN A 69 -16.66 -4.46 3.78
CA GLN A 69 -17.54 -5.08 2.79
C GLN A 69 -17.10 -4.81 1.35
N VAL A 70 -16.41 -3.70 1.11
CA VAL A 70 -15.83 -3.41 -0.20
C VAL A 70 -14.56 -4.19 -0.40
N LEU A 71 -13.60 -4.11 0.53
CA LEU A 71 -12.30 -4.80 0.42
C LEU A 71 -12.45 -6.32 0.35
N GLU A 72 -13.43 -6.93 1.03
CA GLU A 72 -13.72 -8.37 0.96
C GLU A 72 -14.32 -8.83 -0.38
N LYS A 73 -14.87 -7.91 -1.20
CA LYS A 73 -15.35 -8.26 -2.55
C LYS A 73 -14.20 -8.39 -3.55
N PHE A 74 -13.03 -7.88 -3.21
CA PHE A 74 -11.89 -7.87 -4.09
C PHE A 74 -10.89 -8.94 -3.70
N ASP A 75 -10.29 -9.55 -4.71
CA ASP A 75 -9.23 -10.54 -4.50
C ASP A 75 -7.91 -9.82 -4.21
N LEU A 76 -7.84 -9.18 -3.04
CA LEU A 76 -6.67 -8.44 -2.58
C LEU A 76 -5.54 -9.36 -2.13
N GLY A 77 -5.74 -10.68 -2.14
CA GLY A 77 -4.80 -11.64 -1.58
C GLY A 77 -4.63 -11.52 -0.06
N LEU A 78 -5.55 -10.84 0.64
CA LEU A 78 -5.55 -10.69 2.11
C LEU A 78 -6.61 -11.59 2.75
N SER A 79 -6.33 -12.09 3.95
CA SER A 79 -7.35 -12.74 4.79
C SER A 79 -8.25 -11.71 5.48
N SER A 80 -9.45 -12.10 5.90
CA SER A 80 -10.38 -11.21 6.61
C SER A 80 -9.76 -10.56 7.87
N SER A 81 -8.90 -11.29 8.60
CA SER A 81 -8.20 -10.72 9.76
C SER A 81 -7.13 -9.69 9.39
N GLN A 82 -6.44 -9.87 8.25
CA GLN A 82 -5.51 -8.89 7.72
C GLN A 82 -6.26 -7.63 7.25
N ILE A 83 -7.43 -7.80 6.62
CA ILE A 83 -8.33 -6.68 6.28
C ILE A 83 -8.78 -5.93 7.53
N ASP A 84 -9.23 -6.64 8.58
CA ASP A 84 -9.65 -6.02 9.84
C ASP A 84 -8.54 -5.19 10.49
N ARG A 85 -7.30 -5.67 10.44
CA ARG A 85 -6.14 -4.96 10.99
C ARG A 85 -5.74 -3.75 10.14
N LEU A 86 -5.72 -3.93 8.82
CA LEU A 86 -5.51 -2.84 7.87
C LEU A 86 -6.53 -1.71 8.13
N LEU A 87 -7.82 -2.04 8.22
CA LEU A 87 -8.86 -1.07 8.52
C LEU A 87 -8.71 -0.45 9.91
N GLY A 88 -8.38 -1.27 10.92
CA GLY A 88 -8.13 -0.77 12.28
C GLY A 88 -7.05 0.33 12.30
N GLN A 89 -5.98 0.17 11.53
CA GLN A 89 -4.92 1.17 11.43
C GLN A 89 -5.29 2.39 10.59
N LEU A 90 -5.92 2.17 9.44
CA LEU A 90 -6.41 3.26 8.57
C LEU A 90 -7.29 4.22 9.37
N PHE A 91 -8.19 3.67 10.17
CA PHE A 91 -9.12 4.44 10.97
C PHE A 91 -8.53 4.92 12.30
N ALA A 92 -7.43 4.34 12.80
CA ALA A 92 -6.77 4.77 14.04
C ALA A 92 -6.19 6.20 13.95
N ALA A 93 -5.81 6.65 12.74
CA ALA A 93 -5.37 8.03 12.53
C ALA A 93 -6.52 9.06 12.69
N SER A 94 -7.77 8.62 12.51
CA SER A 94 -8.98 9.46 12.57
C SER A 94 -9.60 9.59 13.96
N VAL A 95 -8.86 9.26 15.04
CA VAL A 95 -9.41 9.32 16.40
C VAL A 95 -9.54 10.78 16.87
N VAL A 96 -10.55 11.46 16.35
CA VAL A 96 -11.04 12.76 16.82
C VAL A 96 -12.42 12.53 17.43
N ALA A 97 -12.43 12.07 18.68
CA ALA A 97 -13.50 12.29 19.66
C ALA A 97 -14.98 12.17 19.19
N ALA A 98 -15.33 11.18 18.37
CA ALA A 98 -16.72 10.87 18.01
C ALA A 98 -17.07 9.40 18.28
N ASP A 99 -18.34 9.14 18.62
CA ASP A 99 -18.90 7.81 18.95
C ASP A 99 -18.77 6.77 17.80
N SER A 100 -18.35 7.20 16.60
CA SER A 100 -18.08 6.33 15.44
C SER A 100 -16.83 6.81 14.71
N VAL A 101 -15.83 5.94 14.56
CA VAL A 101 -14.63 6.22 13.76
C VAL A 101 -15.01 6.19 12.28
N ARG A 102 -14.86 7.33 11.61
CA ARG A 102 -15.25 7.55 10.21
C ARG A 102 -14.15 8.31 9.49
N LEU A 103 -14.04 8.10 8.19
CA LEU A 103 -13.14 8.83 7.30
C LEU A 103 -13.95 9.39 6.15
N SER A 104 -13.60 10.57 5.64
CA SER A 104 -14.12 10.92 4.31
C SER A 104 -13.60 9.89 3.29
N VAL A 105 -14.36 9.62 2.24
CA VAL A 105 -13.92 8.66 1.20
C VAL A 105 -12.58 9.10 0.60
N GLN A 106 -12.34 10.41 0.44
CA GLN A 106 -11.06 10.93 -0.03
C GLN A 106 -9.90 10.62 0.92
N GLU A 107 -10.08 10.80 2.23
CA GLU A 107 -9.07 10.46 3.23
C GLU A 107 -8.79 8.94 3.22
N PHE A 108 -9.84 8.12 3.22
CA PHE A 108 -9.72 6.67 3.16
C PHE A 108 -8.90 6.21 1.94
N LEU A 109 -9.22 6.70 0.73
CA LEU A 109 -8.48 6.42 -0.49
C LEU A 109 -7.07 7.04 -0.50
N GLY A 110 -6.89 8.17 0.19
CA GLY A 110 -5.61 8.82 0.46
C GLY A 110 -4.58 7.92 1.13
N HIS A 111 -5.03 7.05 2.02
CA HIS A 111 -4.13 6.14 2.72
C HIS A 111 -3.57 5.02 1.82
N PHE A 112 -4.30 4.60 0.78
CA PHE A 112 -3.79 3.58 -0.16
C PHE A 112 -2.79 4.17 -1.16
N THR A 113 -2.98 5.43 -1.56
CA THR A 113 -2.16 6.13 -2.58
C THR A 113 -0.76 6.52 -2.10
N THR A 114 -0.61 6.83 -0.81
CA THR A 114 0.70 7.24 -0.25
C THR A 114 1.72 6.08 -0.23
N VAL A 115 1.26 4.83 0.00
CA VAL A 115 2.08 3.60 -0.03
C VAL A 115 2.71 3.35 -1.41
N TYR A 116 1.90 3.44 -2.48
CA TYR A 116 2.36 3.14 -3.83
C TYR A 116 3.31 4.21 -4.40
N SER A 117 3.18 5.46 -3.95
CA SER A 117 4.13 6.52 -4.30
C SER A 117 5.57 6.22 -3.83
N ALA A 118 5.76 5.38 -2.80
CA ALA A 118 7.09 5.03 -2.30
C ALA A 118 7.78 3.95 -3.17
N THR A 119 7.00 3.08 -3.82
CA THR A 119 7.52 1.91 -4.56
C THR A 119 7.77 2.19 -6.05
N ASN A 120 6.94 3.03 -6.70
CA ASN A 120 7.10 3.33 -8.14
C ASN A 120 7.87 4.64 -8.45
N ASN A 121 7.98 5.57 -7.51
CA ASN A 121 8.70 6.84 -7.77
C ASN A 121 10.23 6.68 -7.85
N ALA A 122 10.77 5.52 -7.47
CA ALA A 122 12.21 5.26 -7.53
C ALA A 122 12.76 5.25 -8.97
N ASP A 123 11.93 4.88 -9.95
CA ASP A 123 12.32 4.74 -11.35
C ASP A 123 11.85 5.91 -12.24
N LEU A 124 11.06 6.84 -11.72
CA LEU A 124 10.61 7.99 -12.50
C LEU A 124 11.74 8.99 -12.77
N PRO A 125 11.80 9.57 -13.99
CA PRO A 125 12.76 10.63 -14.28
C PRO A 125 12.61 11.79 -13.30
N ARG A 126 13.73 12.29 -12.78
CA ARG A 126 13.73 13.36 -11.77
C ARG A 126 12.96 14.61 -12.19
N TRP A 127 13.01 14.95 -13.48
CA TRP A 127 12.27 16.09 -14.01
C TRP A 127 10.76 15.90 -13.92
N VAL A 128 10.24 14.67 -14.04
CA VAL A 128 8.81 14.33 -13.88
C VAL A 128 8.41 14.57 -12.44
N LEU A 129 9.16 14.03 -11.47
CA LEU A 129 8.92 14.21 -10.04
C LEU A 129 8.92 15.71 -9.65
N ASP A 130 9.89 16.47 -10.13
CA ASP A 130 9.99 17.90 -9.87
C ASP A 130 8.82 18.68 -10.51
N THR A 131 8.35 18.24 -11.68
CA THR A 131 7.21 18.87 -12.39
C THR A 131 5.90 18.55 -11.70
N LEU A 132 5.62 17.29 -11.36
CA LEU A 132 4.45 16.87 -10.60
C LEU A 132 4.36 17.60 -9.26
N GLY A 133 5.49 17.71 -8.54
CA GLY A 133 5.54 18.48 -7.30
C GLY A 133 5.26 19.98 -7.49
N GLN A 134 5.67 20.56 -8.63
CA GLN A 134 5.35 21.95 -8.96
C GLN A 134 3.87 22.13 -9.31
N ILE A 135 3.29 21.24 -10.12
CA ILE A 135 1.87 21.26 -10.50
C ILE A 135 0.99 21.04 -9.26
N GLY A 136 1.29 20.04 -8.42
CA GLY A 136 0.55 19.79 -7.18
C GLY A 136 0.56 21.00 -6.23
N ARG A 137 1.71 21.69 -6.10
CA ARG A 137 1.78 22.96 -5.35
C ARG A 137 0.95 24.08 -5.97
N LEU A 138 0.79 24.12 -7.30
CA LEU A 138 -0.11 25.08 -7.95
C LEU A 138 -1.56 24.75 -7.64
N ILE A 139 -1.97 23.49 -7.77
CA ILE A 139 -3.32 23.00 -7.45
C ILE A 139 -3.75 23.37 -6.01
N ILE A 140 -2.84 23.19 -5.05
CA ILE A 140 -3.14 23.52 -3.64
C ILE A 140 -3.23 25.04 -3.40
N LYS A 141 -2.48 25.84 -4.17
CA LYS A 141 -2.41 27.32 -4.06
C LYS A 141 -3.52 28.04 -4.83
N THR A 142 -4.07 27.42 -5.86
CA THR A 142 -5.23 27.96 -6.58
C THR A 142 -6.39 28.10 -5.60
N LYS A 143 -6.89 29.34 -5.43
CA LYS A 143 -8.06 29.59 -4.59
C LYS A 143 -9.26 28.94 -5.26
N ALA A 144 -9.93 28.02 -4.56
CA ALA A 144 -11.25 27.56 -4.95
C ALA A 144 -12.18 28.78 -5.11
N PRO A 145 -12.73 29.04 -6.29
CA PRO A 145 -13.76 30.05 -6.42
C PRO A 145 -15.01 29.46 -5.77
N SER A 146 -15.41 30.00 -4.60
CA SER A 146 -16.65 29.69 -3.86
C SER A 146 -16.68 28.58 -2.79
N ALA A 147 -15.64 28.49 -1.95
CA ALA A 147 -15.81 27.94 -0.60
C ALA A 147 -15.58 29.04 0.45
N GLY A 148 -16.52 29.20 1.39
CA GLY A 148 -16.41 30.13 2.51
C GLY A 148 -15.15 29.87 3.34
N GLU A 149 -14.78 30.83 4.19
CA GLU A 149 -13.65 30.76 5.12
C GLU A 149 -13.74 29.53 6.04
N GLY A 150 -13.26 28.41 5.54
CA GLY A 150 -13.15 27.13 6.21
C GLY A 150 -11.98 26.40 5.58
N ASP A 151 -11.06 25.96 6.44
CA ASP A 151 -9.87 25.20 6.08
C ASP A 151 -10.30 23.90 5.38
N SER A 152 -10.42 23.96 4.05
CA SER A 152 -10.70 22.80 3.22
C SER A 152 -9.37 22.11 2.97
N GLY A 153 -9.20 20.93 3.55
CA GLY A 153 -7.98 20.15 3.45
C GLY A 153 -7.54 19.91 2.00
N ASP A 154 -6.25 19.61 1.80
CA ASP A 154 -5.63 19.48 0.48
C ASP A 154 -6.36 18.47 -0.44
N ALA A 155 -6.96 17.42 0.14
CA ALA A 155 -7.76 16.43 -0.58
C ALA A 155 -9.02 17.02 -1.23
N THR A 156 -9.68 17.99 -0.59
CA THR A 156 -10.90 18.63 -1.11
C THR A 156 -10.60 19.48 -2.34
N LYS A 157 -9.43 20.12 -2.38
CA LYS A 157 -8.99 20.91 -3.55
C LYS A 157 -8.62 20.03 -4.74
N MET A 158 -8.01 18.87 -4.48
CA MET A 158 -7.65 17.91 -5.52
C MET A 158 -8.90 17.39 -6.25
N SER A 159 -9.93 17.03 -5.50
CA SER A 159 -11.23 16.62 -6.05
C SER A 159 -11.92 17.72 -6.84
N GLN A 160 -11.85 18.98 -6.39
CA GLN A 160 -12.40 20.12 -7.14
C GLN A 160 -11.69 20.32 -8.47
N VAL A 161 -10.35 20.31 -8.47
CA VAL A 161 -9.59 20.45 -9.73
C VAL A 161 -9.85 19.26 -10.66
N PHE A 162 -9.93 18.04 -10.14
CA PHE A 162 -10.30 16.87 -10.94
C PHE A 162 -11.66 17.08 -11.63
N GLN A 163 -12.69 17.50 -10.89
CA GLN A 163 -14.03 17.78 -11.44
C GLN A 163 -14.06 18.98 -12.40
N GLU A 164 -13.21 19.99 -12.21
CA GLU A 164 -13.11 21.14 -13.12
C GLU A 164 -12.42 20.78 -14.44
N ILE A 165 -11.51 19.81 -14.40
CA ILE A 165 -10.76 19.31 -15.57
C ILE A 165 -11.58 18.28 -16.35
N ASP A 166 -12.39 17.47 -15.67
CA ASP A 166 -13.33 16.52 -16.27
C ASP A 166 -14.43 17.26 -17.06
N THR A 167 -14.16 17.53 -18.33
CA THR A 167 -15.08 18.27 -19.19
C THR A 167 -16.20 17.41 -19.75
N SER A 168 -15.94 16.12 -19.89
CA SER A 168 -16.91 15.12 -20.31
C SER A 168 -17.96 14.88 -19.22
N GLY A 169 -17.58 15.03 -17.96
CA GLY A 169 -18.39 14.79 -16.78
C GLY A 169 -18.65 13.30 -16.53
N ASP A 170 -17.79 12.42 -17.04
CA ASP A 170 -17.90 10.97 -16.86
C ASP A 170 -17.19 10.47 -15.58
N GLY A 171 -16.52 11.37 -14.86
CA GLY A 171 -15.87 11.07 -13.58
C GLY A 171 -14.49 10.42 -13.71
N ILE A 172 -13.92 10.37 -14.92
CA ILE A 172 -12.58 9.91 -15.24
C ILE A 172 -11.92 10.96 -16.15
N LEU A 173 -10.62 11.20 -16.05
CA LEU A 173 -9.96 12.16 -16.95
C LEU A 173 -9.39 11.44 -18.16
N GLN A 174 -9.85 11.79 -19.36
CA GLN A 174 -9.08 11.39 -20.54
C GLN A 174 -7.73 12.12 -20.58
N LEU A 175 -6.70 11.52 -21.17
CA LEU A 175 -5.36 12.14 -21.20
C LEU A 175 -5.36 13.56 -21.78
N ASP A 176 -6.20 13.80 -22.79
CA ASP A 176 -6.35 15.13 -23.40
C ASP A 176 -7.05 16.13 -22.47
N GLU A 177 -8.03 15.67 -21.68
CA GLU A 177 -8.69 16.49 -20.67
C GLU A 177 -7.72 16.88 -19.58
N PHE A 178 -6.96 15.91 -19.05
CA PHE A 178 -5.91 16.17 -18.08
C PHE A 178 -4.94 17.24 -18.58
N VAL A 179 -4.38 17.07 -19.79
CA VAL A 179 -3.41 18.03 -20.35
C VAL A 179 -4.05 19.42 -20.52
N ALA A 180 -5.23 19.49 -21.15
CA ALA A 180 -5.93 20.75 -21.38
C ALA A 180 -6.36 21.44 -20.07
N GLY A 181 -6.66 20.66 -19.04
CA GLY A 181 -7.00 21.13 -17.70
C GLY A 181 -5.81 21.72 -16.98
N ILE A 182 -4.69 20.98 -16.94
CA ILE A 182 -3.45 21.45 -16.33
C ILE A 182 -2.93 22.72 -17.03
N GLU A 183 -3.01 22.80 -18.36
CA GLU A 183 -2.63 24.00 -19.15
C GLU A 183 -3.39 25.27 -18.75
N LYS A 184 -4.61 25.13 -18.23
CA LYS A 184 -5.44 26.26 -17.77
C LYS A 184 -5.11 26.68 -16.33
N LEU A 185 -4.28 25.94 -15.60
CA LEU A 185 -3.96 26.27 -14.21
C LEU A 185 -3.21 27.61 -14.11
N PRO A 186 -3.72 28.55 -13.29
CA PRO A 186 -3.06 29.82 -13.05
C PRO A 186 -1.61 29.65 -12.54
N GLY A 187 -0.66 30.23 -13.26
CA GLY A 187 0.76 30.19 -12.90
C GLY A 187 1.55 29.02 -13.50
N LEU A 188 0.90 28.14 -14.28
CA LEU A 188 1.61 27.09 -15.03
C LEU A 188 2.60 27.69 -16.04
N ASP A 189 2.29 28.85 -16.62
CA ASP A 189 3.12 29.60 -17.57
C ASP A 189 4.51 29.99 -17.02
N LYS A 190 4.66 29.95 -15.69
CA LYS A 190 5.89 30.25 -14.96
C LYS A 190 6.70 29.00 -14.60
N LEU A 191 6.12 27.81 -14.74
CA LEU A 191 6.84 26.57 -14.47
C LEU A 191 7.83 26.29 -15.58
N THR A 192 9.01 25.85 -15.17
CA THR A 192 10.08 25.49 -16.10
C THR A 192 10.64 24.12 -15.74
N VAL A 193 10.95 23.34 -16.78
CA VAL A 193 11.64 22.06 -16.69
C VAL A 193 12.93 22.21 -17.48
N ASP A 194 14.08 22.02 -16.82
CA ASP A 194 15.42 22.21 -17.40
C ASP A 194 15.67 23.62 -17.99
N GLY A 195 15.04 24.64 -17.40
CA GLY A 195 15.18 26.04 -17.83
C GLY A 195 14.28 26.43 -19.01
N GLU A 196 13.53 25.50 -19.58
CA GLU A 196 12.51 25.76 -20.59
C GLU A 196 11.11 25.73 -19.97
N ARG A 197 10.17 26.48 -20.56
CA ARG A 197 8.77 26.45 -20.09
C ARG A 197 8.19 25.05 -20.26
N LEU A 198 7.40 24.63 -19.29
CA LEU A 198 6.66 23.37 -19.39
C LEU A 198 5.80 23.38 -20.66
N SER A 199 6.06 22.44 -21.58
CA SER A 199 5.39 22.34 -22.86
C SER A 199 4.23 21.34 -22.81
N HIS A 200 3.33 21.46 -23.80
CA HIS A 200 2.27 20.49 -24.04
C HIS A 200 2.79 19.05 -24.13
N ASP A 201 3.85 18.83 -24.92
CA ASP A 201 4.43 17.49 -25.10
C ASP A 201 4.94 16.88 -23.78
N LYS A 202 5.50 17.70 -22.88
CA LYS A 202 5.91 17.24 -21.54
C LYS A 202 4.72 16.91 -20.66
N LEU A 203 3.60 17.62 -20.78
CA LEU A 203 2.36 17.27 -20.07
C LEU A 203 1.75 15.97 -20.58
N VAL A 204 1.80 15.72 -21.89
CA VAL A 204 1.39 14.44 -22.51
C VAL A 204 2.28 13.29 -22.06
N GLU A 205 3.59 13.52 -21.91
CA GLU A 205 4.51 12.51 -21.36
C GLU A 205 4.18 12.21 -19.90
N ILE A 206 3.90 13.23 -19.09
CA ILE A 206 3.46 13.06 -17.71
C ILE A 206 2.14 12.29 -17.65
N SER A 207 1.13 12.64 -18.44
CA SER A 207 -0.17 11.99 -18.36
C SER A 207 -0.10 10.49 -18.65
N LYS A 208 0.74 10.07 -19.60
CA LYS A 208 1.01 8.65 -19.90
C LYS A 208 1.76 7.92 -18.79
N ILE A 209 2.55 8.63 -17.98
CA ILE A 209 3.24 8.06 -16.83
C ILE A 209 2.28 7.87 -15.65
N LEU A 210 1.28 8.76 -15.54
CA LEU A 210 0.26 8.69 -14.49
C LEU A 210 -0.79 7.61 -14.73
N ASP A 211 -1.02 7.25 -16.00
CA ASP A 211 -1.90 6.17 -16.44
C ASP A 211 -1.23 4.81 -16.14
N VAL A 212 -1.44 4.33 -14.91
CA VAL A 212 -0.83 3.11 -14.39
C VAL A 212 -1.53 1.89 -14.97
N THR A 213 -2.85 1.95 -15.13
CA THR A 213 -3.66 0.89 -15.74
C THR A 213 -3.41 0.75 -17.24
N GLN A 214 -2.87 1.79 -17.89
CA GLN A 214 -2.64 1.87 -19.33
C GLN A 214 -3.94 1.78 -20.15
N ASP A 215 -5.04 2.26 -19.58
CA ASP A 215 -6.35 2.28 -20.26
C ASP A 215 -6.58 3.56 -21.08
N GLY A 216 -5.64 4.51 -21.03
CA GLY A 216 -5.73 5.78 -21.75
C GLY A 216 -6.57 6.83 -21.03
N THR A 217 -6.88 6.60 -19.75
CA THR A 217 -7.60 7.52 -18.88
C THR A 217 -6.89 7.63 -17.54
N LEU A 218 -7.30 8.58 -16.71
CA LEU A 218 -6.81 8.75 -15.34
C LEU A 218 -8.00 8.77 -14.41
N ASN A 219 -8.15 7.73 -13.61
CA ASN A 219 -9.13 7.73 -12.53
C ASN A 219 -8.66 8.65 -11.39
N TYR A 220 -9.55 8.87 -10.42
CA TYR A 220 -9.26 9.78 -9.31
C TYR A 220 -8.07 9.32 -8.43
N LEU A 221 -7.83 8.01 -8.32
CA LEU A 221 -6.73 7.47 -7.52
C LEU A 221 -5.39 7.72 -8.19
N GLU A 222 -5.29 7.51 -9.51
CA GLU A 222 -4.09 7.81 -10.31
C GLU A 222 -3.78 9.30 -10.29
N PHE A 223 -4.81 10.14 -10.45
CA PHE A 223 -4.67 11.59 -10.34
C PHE A 223 -4.21 12.02 -8.93
N GLN A 224 -4.83 11.48 -7.88
CA GLN A 224 -4.47 11.83 -6.51
C GLN A 224 -3.04 11.36 -6.16
N GLN A 225 -2.65 10.18 -6.61
CA GLN A 225 -1.30 9.66 -6.46
C GLN A 225 -0.26 10.59 -7.09
N ALA A 226 -0.54 11.12 -8.29
CA ALA A 226 0.36 12.01 -9.02
C ALA A 226 0.78 13.26 -8.23
N PHE A 227 -0.10 13.77 -7.38
CA PHE A 227 0.06 15.08 -6.73
C PHE A 227 0.20 15.03 -5.21
N GLN A 228 0.24 13.84 -4.62
CA GLN A 228 0.55 13.69 -3.19
C GLN A 228 2.00 14.13 -2.90
N LEU A 229 2.13 15.34 -2.37
CA LEU A 229 3.37 15.90 -1.85
C LEU A 229 3.72 15.18 -0.53
N LYS A 230 4.42 14.04 -0.61
CA LYS A 230 5.02 13.28 0.53
C LYS A 230 4.36 13.61 1.89
N GLY A 231 3.14 13.12 2.07
CA GLY A 231 2.49 13.12 3.38
C GLY A 231 3.13 12.07 4.28
N GLN A 232 3.42 12.44 5.53
CA GLN A 232 3.65 11.49 6.62
C GLN A 232 2.35 10.71 6.83
N GLY A 233 2.31 9.40 6.55
CA GLY A 233 1.07 8.68 6.85
C GLY A 233 0.92 7.21 6.48
N THR A 234 1.92 6.50 5.95
CA THR A 234 1.72 5.08 5.59
C THR A 234 2.84 4.11 5.92
N ALA A 235 3.96 4.58 6.49
CA ALA A 235 4.95 3.68 7.06
C ALA A 235 4.28 2.72 8.06
N ASP A 236 3.26 3.19 8.78
CA ASP A 236 2.52 2.39 9.77
C ASP A 236 1.64 1.29 9.14
N LEU A 237 1.10 1.52 7.93
CA LEU A 237 0.28 0.55 7.22
C LEU A 237 1.12 -0.56 6.60
N GLU A 238 2.23 -0.19 5.95
CA GLU A 238 3.22 -1.14 5.44
C GLU A 238 3.72 -2.00 6.61
N ASN A 239 4.17 -1.37 7.70
CA ASN A 239 4.71 -2.06 8.88
C ASN A 239 3.73 -3.09 9.46
N SER A 240 2.43 -2.82 9.50
CA SER A 240 1.49 -3.80 10.07
C SER A 240 1.25 -5.02 9.22
N LEU A 241 1.12 -4.86 7.90
CA LEU A 241 0.98 -6.00 7.00
C LEU A 241 2.28 -6.83 7.02
N VAL A 242 3.44 -6.16 7.06
CA VAL A 242 4.75 -6.82 7.23
C VAL A 242 4.76 -7.61 8.54
N GLU A 243 4.45 -6.97 9.66
CA GLU A 243 4.53 -7.56 11.01
C GLU A 243 3.63 -8.79 11.14
N ASP A 244 2.44 -8.74 10.55
CA ASP A 244 1.49 -9.84 10.57
C ASP A 244 2.00 -11.07 9.81
N LEU A 245 2.42 -10.88 8.56
CA LEU A 245 2.98 -11.96 7.75
C LEU A 245 4.26 -12.52 8.39
N THR A 246 5.11 -11.64 8.92
CA THR A 246 6.37 -12.00 9.56
C THR A 246 6.12 -12.82 10.83
N THR A 247 5.18 -12.36 11.66
CA THR A 247 4.78 -13.05 12.88
C THR A 247 4.18 -14.41 12.58
N LEU A 248 3.34 -14.51 11.53
CA LEU A 248 2.70 -15.76 11.14
C LEU A 248 3.72 -16.80 10.66
N LEU A 249 4.60 -16.42 9.74
CA LEU A 249 5.69 -17.28 9.24
C LEU A 249 6.64 -17.67 10.37
N PHE A 250 7.01 -16.72 11.23
CA PHE A 250 7.84 -17.01 12.39
C PHE A 250 7.16 -17.97 13.37
N ARG A 251 5.87 -17.78 13.66
CA ARG A 251 5.09 -18.66 14.54
C ARG A 251 5.10 -20.10 14.03
N TYR A 252 5.03 -20.29 12.71
CA TYR A 252 4.98 -21.61 12.08
C TYR A 252 6.33 -22.14 11.58
N ARG A 253 7.43 -21.43 11.81
CA ARG A 253 8.77 -21.77 11.29
C ARG A 253 9.23 -23.19 11.59
N VAL A 254 8.85 -23.75 12.75
CA VAL A 254 9.24 -25.12 13.13
C VAL A 254 8.52 -26.14 12.25
N HIS A 255 7.23 -25.93 11.99
CA HIS A 255 6.43 -26.82 11.14
C HIS A 255 6.83 -26.71 9.67
N ILE A 256 7.10 -25.49 9.19
CA ILE A 256 7.63 -25.26 7.84
C ILE A 256 8.97 -25.98 7.69
N ARG A 257 9.88 -25.84 8.66
CA ARG A 257 11.17 -26.54 8.69
C ARG A 257 11.00 -28.05 8.65
N THR A 258 10.16 -28.62 9.51
CA THR A 258 9.93 -30.07 9.55
C THR A 258 9.35 -30.58 8.22
N GLY A 259 8.42 -29.83 7.61
CA GLY A 259 7.86 -30.17 6.31
C GLY A 259 8.92 -30.17 5.20
N CYS A 260 9.79 -29.15 5.16
CA CYS A 260 10.88 -29.08 4.19
C CYS A 260 11.92 -30.19 4.41
N GLN A 261 12.31 -30.45 5.67
CA GLN A 261 13.23 -31.54 6.02
C GLN A 261 12.72 -32.92 5.63
N PHE A 262 11.39 -33.11 5.60
CA PHE A 262 10.81 -34.37 5.14
C PHE A 262 11.01 -34.58 3.63
N LEU A 263 11.10 -33.50 2.85
CA LEU A 263 11.29 -33.53 1.39
C LEU A 263 12.78 -33.41 1.00
N ASP A 264 13.61 -32.84 1.88
CA ASP A 264 15.07 -32.71 1.70
C ASP A 264 15.81 -33.96 2.20
N GLU A 265 15.71 -35.06 1.45
CA GLU A 265 16.29 -36.37 1.84
C GLU A 265 17.81 -36.34 2.05
N VAL A 266 18.51 -35.39 1.44
CA VAL A 266 19.98 -35.26 1.45
C VAL A 266 20.49 -34.20 2.43
N ASP A 267 19.59 -33.60 3.24
CA ASP A 267 19.91 -32.51 4.17
C ASP A 267 20.64 -31.33 3.49
N SER A 268 20.28 -31.03 2.24
CA SER A 268 20.85 -29.92 1.45
C SER A 268 20.50 -28.53 1.98
N CYS A 269 19.54 -28.46 2.92
CA CYS A 269 18.91 -27.26 3.43
C CYS A 269 18.14 -26.46 2.36
N LYS A 270 17.76 -27.14 1.27
CA LYS A 270 17.06 -26.61 0.11
C LYS A 270 15.94 -27.57 -0.30
N VAL A 271 14.91 -27.03 -0.92
CA VAL A 271 13.82 -27.79 -1.57
C VAL A 271 13.44 -27.14 -2.88
N LEU A 272 12.76 -27.85 -3.78
CA LEU A 272 12.17 -27.25 -4.97
C LEU A 272 11.13 -26.19 -4.57
N ASN A 273 10.96 -25.15 -5.40
CA ASN A 273 9.95 -24.11 -5.20
C ASN A 273 8.53 -24.70 -5.01
N GLU A 274 8.15 -25.67 -5.84
CA GLU A 274 6.84 -26.33 -5.77
C GLU A 274 6.65 -27.08 -4.45
N ASP A 275 7.69 -27.75 -3.97
CA ASP A 275 7.68 -28.46 -2.69
C ASP A 275 7.56 -27.49 -1.51
N PHE A 276 8.24 -26.35 -1.57
CA PHE A 276 8.11 -25.30 -0.58
C PHE A 276 6.68 -24.75 -0.52
N GLU A 277 6.04 -24.48 -1.67
CA GLU A 277 4.64 -24.06 -1.73
C GLU A 277 3.70 -25.12 -1.12
N ASN A 278 3.94 -26.40 -1.42
CA ASN A 278 3.14 -27.50 -0.88
C ASN A 278 3.27 -27.61 0.64
N VAL A 279 4.48 -27.41 1.18
CA VAL A 279 4.71 -27.35 2.64
C VAL A 279 3.96 -26.17 3.26
N LEU A 280 4.08 -24.97 2.67
CA LEU A 280 3.35 -23.78 3.15
C LEU A 280 1.85 -24.01 3.15
N ARG A 281 1.30 -24.58 2.07
CA ARG A 281 -0.13 -24.94 1.97
C ARG A 281 -0.54 -25.97 3.02
N GLY A 282 0.28 -26.99 3.25
CA GLY A 282 0.04 -28.00 4.27
C GLY A 282 -0.01 -27.42 5.69
N VAL A 283 0.97 -26.59 6.04
CA VAL A 283 1.02 -25.87 7.32
C VAL A 283 -0.17 -24.91 7.43
N ASN A 284 -0.51 -24.21 6.36
CA ASN A 284 -1.65 -23.30 6.28
C ASN A 284 -3.00 -24.04 6.39
N ASN A 285 -3.14 -25.27 5.95
CA ASN A 285 -4.38 -26.02 6.15
C ASN A 285 -4.48 -26.63 7.56
N ALA A 286 -3.34 -27.04 8.14
CA ALA A 286 -3.32 -27.76 9.41
C ALA A 286 -3.48 -26.86 10.65
N LEU A 287 -3.07 -25.59 10.56
CA LEU A 287 -2.96 -24.70 11.72
C LEU A 287 -4.01 -23.59 11.78
N HIS A 288 -4.99 -23.58 10.87
CA HIS A 288 -5.95 -22.49 10.75
C HIS A 288 -7.40 -22.86 11.10
N SER A 289 -8.02 -21.97 11.88
CA SER A 289 -9.47 -21.82 11.96
C SER A 289 -9.89 -20.67 11.03
N ASN A 290 -10.11 -20.97 9.75
CA ASN A 290 -10.68 -20.14 8.64
C ASN A 290 -10.29 -18.65 8.43
N GLU A 291 -9.70 -17.90 9.37
CA GLU A 291 -9.63 -16.42 9.28
C GLU A 291 -8.23 -15.80 9.47
N GLN A 292 -7.21 -16.57 9.87
CA GLN A 292 -5.85 -16.07 10.20
C GLN A 292 -4.72 -16.60 9.30
N GLY A 293 -5.06 -17.10 8.10
CA GLY A 293 -4.11 -17.79 7.21
C GLY A 293 -3.42 -16.93 6.18
N ILE A 294 -2.39 -17.51 5.56
CA ILE A 294 -1.71 -16.98 4.37
C ILE A 294 -2.56 -17.34 3.15
N SER A 295 -2.84 -16.40 2.25
CA SER A 295 -3.58 -16.68 1.02
C SER A 295 -2.72 -17.46 0.00
N GLU A 296 -3.36 -18.08 -1.00
CA GLU A 296 -2.61 -18.77 -2.07
C GLU A 296 -1.73 -17.81 -2.90
N SER A 297 -2.16 -16.55 -3.10
CA SER A 297 -1.32 -15.54 -3.75
C SER A 297 -0.11 -15.19 -2.90
N GLN A 298 -0.29 -15.02 -1.59
CA GLN A 298 0.82 -14.77 -0.67
C GLN A 298 1.81 -15.93 -0.60
N ILE A 299 1.34 -17.19 -0.65
CA ILE A 299 2.22 -18.38 -0.72
C ILE A 299 3.09 -18.32 -1.98
N LYS A 300 2.49 -18.07 -3.14
CA LYS A 300 3.21 -17.99 -4.42
C LYS A 300 4.20 -16.84 -4.45
N HIS A 301 3.80 -15.66 -4.01
CA HIS A 301 4.70 -14.50 -3.96
C HIS A 301 5.87 -14.74 -3.01
N LEU A 302 5.62 -15.30 -1.82
CA LEU A 302 6.69 -15.64 -0.88
C LEU A 302 7.65 -16.67 -1.49
N SER A 303 7.12 -17.73 -2.10
CA SER A 303 7.94 -18.78 -2.70
C SER A 303 8.77 -18.22 -3.85
N SER A 304 8.14 -17.49 -4.77
CA SER A 304 8.80 -16.81 -5.90
C SER A 304 9.92 -15.89 -5.42
N ALA A 305 9.68 -15.06 -4.41
CA ALA A 305 10.65 -14.10 -3.91
C ALA A 305 11.86 -14.75 -3.21
N LEU A 306 11.71 -15.98 -2.69
CA LEU A 306 12.79 -16.75 -2.09
C LEU A 306 13.48 -17.70 -3.08
N THR A 307 12.99 -17.80 -4.31
CA THR A 307 13.46 -18.76 -5.30
C THR A 307 14.73 -18.28 -5.99
N VAL A 308 15.65 -19.22 -6.19
CA VAL A 308 16.86 -19.01 -6.99
C VAL A 308 16.93 -20.13 -8.03
N GLU A 309 17.35 -19.79 -9.24
CA GLU A 309 17.63 -20.76 -10.31
C GLU A 309 18.87 -21.60 -9.96
N ASP A 310 18.72 -22.92 -9.96
CA ASP A 310 19.80 -23.90 -9.75
C ASP A 310 19.77 -24.98 -10.84
N GLU A 311 20.80 -25.82 -10.91
CA GLU A 311 20.93 -26.84 -11.97
C GLU A 311 19.77 -27.85 -11.98
N GLU A 312 19.14 -28.08 -10.82
CA GLU A 312 18.01 -28.98 -10.62
C GLU A 312 16.63 -28.30 -10.83
N GLY A 313 16.64 -26.98 -11.07
CA GLY A 313 15.44 -26.15 -11.24
C GLY A 313 15.32 -25.04 -10.18
N PRO A 314 14.16 -24.37 -10.11
CA PRO A 314 13.91 -23.32 -9.13
C PRO A 314 13.85 -23.89 -7.71
N ILE A 315 14.77 -23.45 -6.84
CA ILE A 315 14.89 -23.93 -5.45
C ILE A 315 14.72 -22.83 -4.42
N VAL A 316 14.35 -23.22 -3.21
CA VAL A 316 14.23 -22.36 -2.03
C VAL A 316 15.16 -22.87 -0.93
N GLY A 317 16.09 -22.03 -0.49
CA GLY A 317 16.94 -22.27 0.69
C GLY A 317 16.17 -22.09 2.00
N TYR A 318 15.30 -23.04 2.35
CA TYR A 318 14.38 -22.90 3.48
C TYR A 318 15.08 -22.73 4.82
N ASP A 319 16.24 -23.37 5.07
CA ASP A 319 16.94 -23.21 6.35
C ASP A 319 17.45 -21.78 6.54
N ALA A 320 18.11 -21.25 5.50
CA ALA A 320 18.64 -19.89 5.50
C ALA A 320 17.52 -18.87 5.70
N PHE A 321 16.40 -19.04 5.01
CA PHE A 321 15.21 -18.21 5.19
C PHE A 321 14.69 -18.26 6.64
N LEU A 322 14.47 -19.46 7.20
CA LEU A 322 13.90 -19.59 8.54
C LEU A 322 14.87 -19.15 9.66
N ARG A 323 16.18 -19.12 9.41
CA ARG A 323 17.19 -18.55 10.34
C ARG A 323 17.34 -17.04 10.20
N SER A 324 16.84 -16.45 9.11
CA SER A 324 16.90 -15.00 8.89
C SER A 324 15.99 -14.20 9.85
N PHE A 325 15.07 -14.87 10.55
CA PHE A 325 14.21 -14.21 11.53
C PHE A 325 14.99 -13.83 12.78
N VAL A 326 14.74 -12.61 13.26
CA VAL A 326 15.32 -12.04 14.47
C VAL A 326 14.23 -11.33 15.27
N VAL A 327 14.36 -11.34 16.60
CA VAL A 327 13.56 -10.47 17.48
C VAL A 327 14.34 -9.19 17.71
N VAL A 328 13.72 -8.05 17.42
CA VAL A 328 14.32 -6.72 17.52
C VAL A 328 13.59 -5.91 18.58
N ASP A 329 14.33 -5.13 19.38
CA ASP A 329 13.76 -4.10 20.24
C ASP A 329 13.51 -2.83 19.42
N THR A 330 12.26 -2.37 19.34
CA THR A 330 11.87 -1.23 18.52
C THR A 330 12.36 0.12 19.06
N THR A 331 12.82 0.17 20.32
CA THR A 331 13.31 1.41 20.93
C THR A 331 14.73 1.80 20.49
N ASP A 332 15.58 0.82 20.23
CA ASP A 332 16.99 1.05 19.83
C ASP A 332 17.42 0.27 18.58
N GLY A 333 16.52 -0.55 18.02
CA GLY A 333 16.78 -1.37 16.84
C GLY A 333 17.70 -2.56 17.10
N SER A 334 18.03 -2.87 18.35
CA SER A 334 18.96 -3.95 18.69
C SER A 334 18.33 -5.34 18.49
N VAL A 335 19.12 -6.27 17.96
CA VAL A 335 18.72 -7.68 17.87
C VAL A 335 18.82 -8.30 19.26
N ILE A 336 17.67 -8.67 19.81
CA ILE A 336 17.54 -9.30 21.12
C ILE A 336 17.71 -10.83 21.02
N LYS A 337 17.28 -11.42 19.90
CA LYS A 337 17.37 -12.87 19.70
C LYS A 337 17.46 -13.24 18.23
N SER A 338 18.45 -14.08 17.92
CA SER A 338 18.58 -14.79 16.64
C SER A 338 18.23 -16.27 16.83
N PHE A 339 17.75 -16.91 15.77
CA PHE A 339 17.37 -18.32 15.78
C PHE A 339 18.30 -19.06 14.83
N HIS A 340 19.42 -19.55 15.38
CA HIS A 340 20.36 -20.43 14.69
C HIS A 340 20.01 -21.90 14.96
#